data_AF-A0A538NZQ8-F1
#
_entry.id   AF-A0A538NZQ8-F1
#
_cell.length_a   1.000
_cell.length_b   1.000
_cell.length_c   1.000
_cell.angle_alpha   90.00
_cell.angle_beta   90.00
_cell.angle_gamma   90.00
#
_symmetry.space_group_name_H-M   'P 1'
#
loop_
_entity.id
_entity.type
_entity.pdbx_description
1 polymer ?
#
loop_
_entity_poly.entity_id
_entity_poly.type
_entity_poly.pdbx_seq_one_letter_code
_entity_poly.pdbx_strand_id
1 'polypeptide(L)'
;MRAGYNLESNLINPGEDCPAGSSVNLGGNYAVFEPSHGSAPKYASQYKVNPIAMLLTTKLMLDWLKETEMATRLESAIARVIAEGKVRTYDMGGKDSTLDVAKAIAEYASS
;
A
#
# COMPACT_ATOMS: atom_id res chain seq x y z
N MET A 1 -3.47 -25.20 5.09
CA MET A 1 -3.19 -23.75 5.07
C MET A 1 -1.78 -23.57 5.61
N ARG A 2 -0.83 -23.04 4.82
CA ARG A 2 0.49 -22.66 5.35
C ARG A 2 0.41 -21.21 5.82
N ALA A 3 1.14 -20.91 6.90
CA ALA A 3 1.09 -19.65 7.63
C ALA A 3 1.16 -18.43 6.71
N GLY A 4 0.27 -17.47 6.95
CA GLY A 4 0.33 -16.16 6.31
C GLY A 4 1.48 -15.34 6.87
N TYR A 5 2.07 -14.50 6.03
CA TYR A 5 3.10 -13.54 6.44
C TYR A 5 2.48 -12.14 6.42
N ASN A 6 2.85 -11.32 7.40
CA ASN A 6 2.48 -9.91 7.45
C ASN A 6 3.71 -9.08 7.12
N LEU A 7 3.56 -8.12 6.22
CA LEU A 7 4.55 -7.08 5.97
C LEU A 7 4.09 -5.81 6.67
N GLU A 8 4.78 -5.44 7.74
CA GLU A 8 4.70 -4.12 8.35
C GLU A 8 5.64 -3.19 7.57
N SER A 9 5.10 -2.13 6.98
CA SER A 9 5.92 -1.16 6.25
C SER A 9 6.56 -0.15 7.21
N ASN A 10 7.90 -0.14 7.26
CA ASN A 10 8.65 0.88 8.00
C ASN A 10 8.66 2.25 7.29
N LEU A 11 8.00 2.38 6.13
CA LEU A 11 7.93 3.62 5.39
C LEU A 11 6.97 4.63 6.04
N ILE A 12 6.17 4.20 7.02
CA ILE A 12 5.09 4.98 7.61
C ILE A 12 5.22 4.99 9.14
N ASN A 13 4.99 6.15 9.78
CA ASN A 13 5.21 6.34 11.22
C ASN A 13 4.14 5.63 12.08
N PRO A 14 4.49 5.16 13.29
CA PRO A 14 3.50 4.66 14.26
C PRO A 14 2.62 5.81 14.77
N GLY A 15 1.34 5.81 14.41
CA GLY A 15 0.36 6.84 14.81
C GLY A 15 -0.75 7.13 13.79
N GLU A 16 -0.73 6.51 12.61
CA GLU A 16 -1.70 6.74 11.53
C GLU A 16 -3.04 6.02 11.75
N ASP A 17 -4.16 6.66 11.38
CA ASP A 17 -5.54 6.12 11.50
C ASP A 17 -5.78 4.91 10.56
N CYS A 18 -4.91 4.68 9.57
CA CYS A 18 -4.93 3.52 8.66
C CYS A 18 -3.50 2.98 8.43
N PRO A 19 -3.03 1.99 9.22
CA PRO A 19 -1.66 1.49 9.11
C PRO A 19 -1.42 0.79 7.76
N ALA A 20 -0.25 1.05 7.16
CA ALA A 20 0.18 0.42 5.90
C ALA A 20 0.76 -0.99 6.07
N GLY A 21 -0.02 -1.85 6.74
CA GLY A 21 0.27 -3.28 6.82
C GLY A 21 -0.34 -4.03 5.64
N SER A 22 0.31 -5.12 5.23
CA SER A 22 -0.19 -6.07 4.24
C SER A 22 -0.11 -7.49 4.79
N SER A 23 -1.07 -8.35 4.43
CA SER A 23 -1.07 -9.77 4.79
C SER A 23 -1.27 -10.65 3.56
N VAL A 24 -0.76 -11.89 3.63
CA VAL A 24 -0.95 -12.91 2.59
C VAL A 24 -1.47 -14.21 3.19
N ASN A 25 -2.46 -14.82 2.54
CA ASN A 25 -2.98 -16.15 2.85
C ASN A 25 -2.59 -17.12 1.73
N LEU A 26 -1.71 -18.08 2.02
CA LEU A 26 -1.13 -19.01 1.04
C LEU A 26 -1.83 -20.38 1.04
N GLY A 27 -2.37 -20.76 -0.12
CA GLY A 27 -2.80 -22.11 -0.48
C GLY A 27 -1.76 -22.83 -1.37
N GLY A 28 -2.04 -24.09 -1.75
CA GLY A 28 -1.12 -24.87 -2.58
C GLY A 28 -0.90 -24.28 -3.98
N ASN A 29 -1.97 -23.80 -4.62
CA ASN A 29 -1.95 -23.25 -5.98
C ASN A 29 -2.44 -21.79 -6.05
N TYR A 30 -2.86 -21.22 -4.92
CA TYR A 30 -3.52 -19.91 -4.87
C TYR A 30 -3.01 -19.12 -3.68
N ALA A 31 -3.02 -17.79 -3.81
CA ALA A 31 -2.68 -16.86 -2.73
C ALA A 31 -3.69 -15.71 -2.73
N VAL A 32 -4.08 -15.26 -1.54
CA VAL A 32 -4.92 -14.07 -1.34
C VAL A 32 -4.09 -13.03 -0.61
N PHE A 33 -4.02 -11.82 -1.15
CA PHE A 33 -3.27 -10.70 -0.60
C PHE A 33 -4.27 -9.63 -0.20
N GLU A 34 -4.19 -9.16 1.05
CA GLU A 34 -5.11 -8.14 1.58
C GLU A 34 -4.32 -7.10 2.40
N PRO A 35 -4.81 -5.85 2.48
CA PRO A 35 -4.26 -4.88 3.43
C PRO A 35 -4.69 -5.26 4.85
N SER A 36 -3.82 -5.02 5.84
CA SER A 36 -4.08 -5.38 7.24
C SER A 36 -5.15 -4.50 7.91
N HIS A 37 -5.44 -3.32 7.34
CA HIS A 37 -6.48 -2.43 7.87
C HIS A 37 -7.89 -2.91 7.48
N GLY A 38 -8.87 -2.66 8.35
CA GLY A 38 -10.28 -2.96 8.07
C GLY A 38 -10.90 -2.05 7.00
N SER A 39 -12.20 -2.21 6.75
CA SER A 39 -12.95 -1.53 5.68
C SER A 39 -13.16 -0.02 5.88
N ALA A 40 -12.78 0.54 7.02
CA ALA A 40 -12.92 1.95 7.38
C ALA A 40 -14.25 2.60 6.92
N PRO A 41 -15.43 2.05 7.31
CA PRO A 41 -16.73 2.40 6.71
C PRO A 41 -17.10 3.88 6.86
N LYS A 42 -16.58 4.56 7.89
CA LYS A 42 -16.71 6.01 8.10
C LYS A 42 -16.16 6.86 6.94
N TYR A 43 -15.26 6.32 6.11
CA TYR A 43 -14.60 7.02 5.01
C TYR A 43 -14.95 6.46 3.62
N ALA A 44 -15.92 5.54 3.55
CA ALA A 44 -16.36 4.97 2.29
C ALA A 44 -16.83 6.09 1.34
N SER A 45 -16.41 6.03 0.08
CA SER A 45 -16.73 7.00 -0.99
C SER A 45 -16.25 8.44 -0.76
N GLN A 46 -15.35 8.68 0.19
CA GLN A 46 -14.82 10.02 0.49
C GLN A 46 -13.41 10.28 -0.07
N TYR A 47 -12.78 9.27 -0.68
CA TYR A 47 -11.40 9.35 -1.18
C TYR A 47 -10.42 9.94 -0.17
N LYS A 48 -10.56 9.55 1.11
CA LYS A 48 -9.78 10.12 2.21
C LYS A 48 -8.71 9.18 2.77
N VAL A 49 -8.88 7.87 2.58
CA VAL A 49 -8.01 6.83 3.16
C VAL A 49 -6.71 6.70 2.38
N ASN A 50 -5.61 6.45 3.08
CA ASN A 50 -4.32 6.18 2.51
C ASN A 50 -4.32 4.90 1.63
N PRO A 51 -3.98 4.98 0.33
CA PRO A 51 -3.95 3.80 -0.54
C PRO A 51 -2.68 2.94 -0.37
N ILE A 52 -1.66 3.38 0.37
CA ILE A 52 -0.33 2.76 0.38
C ILE A 52 -0.37 1.31 0.86
N ALA A 53 -1.19 0.99 1.86
CA ALA A 53 -1.33 -0.39 2.35
C ALA A 53 -1.72 -1.36 1.23
N MET A 54 -2.73 -0.98 0.43
CA MET A 54 -3.22 -1.77 -0.69
C MET A 54 -2.19 -1.90 -1.82
N LEU A 55 -1.41 -0.84 -2.05
CA LEU A 55 -0.34 -0.86 -3.05
C LEU A 55 0.83 -1.76 -2.63
N LEU A 56 1.19 -1.76 -1.34
CA LEU A 56 2.18 -2.71 -0.79
C LEU A 56 1.67 -4.16 -0.81
N THR A 57 0.37 -4.37 -0.60
CA THR A 57 -0.27 -5.68 -0.80
C THR A 57 -0.15 -6.13 -2.26
N THR A 58 -0.31 -5.20 -3.21
CA THR A 58 -0.11 -5.46 -4.64
C THR A 58 1.35 -5.82 -4.95
N LYS A 59 2.31 -5.15 -4.31
CA LYS A 59 3.74 -5.49 -4.41
C LYS A 59 4.01 -6.93 -3.96
N LEU A 60 3.45 -7.37 -2.83
CA LEU A 60 3.58 -8.76 -2.36
C LEU A 60 3.00 -9.77 -3.35
N MET A 61 1.89 -9.42 -4.00
CA MET A 61 1.30 -10.25 -5.05
C MET A 61 2.23 -10.36 -6.27
N LEU A 62 2.81 -9.24 -6.73
CA LEU A 62 3.77 -9.22 -7.83
C LEU A 62 5.01 -10.09 -7.52
N ASP A 63 5.55 -10.00 -6.29
CA ASP A 63 6.66 -10.85 -5.83
C ASP A 63 6.30 -12.34 -5.88
N TRP A 64 5.08 -12.70 -5.47
CA TRP A 64 4.60 -14.09 -5.53
C TRP A 64 4.46 -14.59 -6.97
N LEU A 65 3.99 -13.72 -7.88
CA LEU A 65 3.89 -13.99 -9.31
C LEU A 65 5.26 -14.00 -10.04
N LYS A 66 6.35 -13.70 -9.34
CA LYS A 66 7.71 -13.54 -9.91
C LYS A 66 7.87 -12.32 -10.82
N GLU A 67 6.96 -11.37 -10.74
CA GLU A 67 7.04 -10.06 -11.42
C GLU A 67 7.88 -9.06 -10.61
N THR A 68 9.12 -9.44 -10.28
CA THR A 68 9.98 -8.74 -9.32
C THR A 68 10.40 -7.34 -9.76
N GLU A 69 10.50 -7.12 -11.08
CA GLU A 69 10.78 -5.79 -11.64
C GLU A 69 9.61 -4.83 -11.36
N MET A 70 8.38 -5.26 -11.62
CA MET A 70 7.18 -4.47 -11.33
C MET A 70 7.01 -4.22 -9.83
N ALA A 71 7.29 -5.23 -9.00
CA ALA A 71 7.26 -5.11 -7.55
C ALA A 71 8.24 -4.04 -7.05
N THR A 72 9.48 -4.07 -7.54
CA THR A 72 10.54 -3.12 -7.16
C THR A 72 10.23 -1.71 -7.65
N ARG A 73 9.70 -1.57 -8.87
CA ARG A 73 9.25 -0.27 -9.41
C ARG A 73 8.15 0.34 -8.55
N LEU A 74 7.14 -0.45 -8.17
CA LEU A 74 6.04 0.01 -7.32
C LEU A 74 6.54 0.42 -5.93
N GLU A 75 7.38 -0.40 -5.29
CA GLU A 75 7.96 -0.09 -3.98
C GLU A 75 8.81 1.19 -4.01
N SER A 76 9.62 1.35 -5.05
CA SER A 76 10.46 2.55 -5.24
C SER A 76 9.62 3.81 -5.46
N ALA A 77 8.53 3.70 -6.22
CA ALA A 77 7.59 4.80 -6.44
C ALA A 77 6.90 5.22 -5.14
N ILE A 78 6.44 4.25 -4.34
CA ILE A 78 5.85 4.50 -3.00
C ILE A 78 6.88 5.21 -2.11
N ALA A 79 8.08 4.64 -1.99
CA ALA A 79 9.14 5.20 -1.14
C ALA A 79 9.49 6.64 -1.56
N ARG A 80 9.51 6.93 -2.86
CA ARG A 80 9.75 8.28 -3.38
C ARG A 80 8.65 9.26 -3.01
N VAL A 81 7.38 8.91 -3.18
CA VAL A 81 6.26 9.79 -2.79
C VAL A 81 6.30 10.11 -1.30
N ILE A 82 6.56 9.10 -0.47
CA ILE A 82 6.69 9.26 0.98
C ILE A 82 7.87 10.18 1.31
N ALA A 83 9.05 9.92 0.72
CA ALA A 83 10.27 10.69 0.98
C ALA A 83 10.16 12.16 0.53
N GLU A 84 9.48 12.42 -0.58
CA GLU A 84 9.22 13.79 -1.04
C GLU A 84 8.22 14.53 -0.14
N GLY A 85 7.28 13.81 0.48
CA GLY A 85 6.32 14.35 1.44
C GLY A 85 5.37 15.42 0.88
N LYS A 86 5.30 15.56 -0.45
CA LYS A 86 4.50 16.58 -1.15
C LYS A 86 3.01 16.25 -1.21
N VAL A 87 2.67 14.97 -1.40
CA VAL A 87 1.29 14.47 -1.54
C VAL A 87 1.06 13.43 -0.45
N ARG A 88 0.15 13.71 0.49
CA ARG A 88 -0.09 12.88 1.69
C ARG A 88 -1.55 12.94 2.12
N THR A 89 -2.10 11.80 2.52
CA THR A 89 -3.42 11.73 3.14
C THR A 89 -3.40 12.24 4.58
N TYR A 90 -4.59 12.43 5.16
CA TYR A 90 -4.75 13.03 6.50
C TYR A 90 -4.03 12.26 7.62
N ASP A 91 -3.97 10.94 7.52
CA ASP A 91 -3.33 10.04 8.47
C ASP A 91 -1.80 10.19 8.43
N MET A 92 -1.24 10.58 7.29
CA MET A 92 0.18 10.97 7.13
C MET A 92 0.45 12.46 7.40
N GLY A 93 -0.52 13.17 8.00
CA GLY A 93 -0.44 14.61 8.30
C GLY A 93 -0.62 15.53 7.10
N GLY A 94 -1.15 15.02 5.98
CA GLY A 94 -1.44 15.80 4.78
C GLY A 94 -2.93 16.15 4.63
N LYS A 95 -3.30 16.58 3.43
CA LYS A 95 -4.69 16.99 3.09
C LYS A 95 -5.16 16.45 1.74
N ASP A 96 -4.31 15.68 1.07
CA ASP A 96 -4.56 15.18 -0.27
C ASP A 96 -5.47 13.96 -0.22
N SER A 97 -6.14 13.68 -1.34
CA SER A 97 -7.06 12.56 -1.44
C SER A 97 -6.34 11.24 -1.68
N THR A 98 -7.04 10.12 -1.48
CA THR A 98 -6.64 8.78 -1.90
C THR A 98 -6.18 8.76 -3.36
N LEU A 99 -6.88 9.48 -4.24
CA LEU A 99 -6.58 9.51 -5.67
C LEU A 99 -5.32 10.31 -5.97
N ASP A 100 -5.05 11.39 -5.24
CA ASP A 100 -3.86 12.20 -5.45
C ASP A 100 -2.61 11.41 -5.10
N VAL A 101 -2.60 10.71 -3.96
CA VAL A 101 -1.50 9.82 -3.58
C VAL A 101 -1.34 8.69 -4.59
N ALA A 102 -2.43 8.04 -5.02
CA ALA A 102 -2.36 6.96 -6.01
C ALA A 102 -1.82 7.44 -7.37
N LYS A 103 -2.21 8.63 -7.84
CA LYS A 103 -1.69 9.23 -9.09
C LYS A 103 -0.22 9.56 -8.98
N ALA A 104 0.22 10.18 -7.89
CA ALA A 104 1.63 10.51 -7.67
C ALA A 104 2.51 9.25 -7.70
N ILE A 105 2.04 8.15 -7.10
CA ILE A 105 2.74 6.86 -7.15
C ILE A 105 2.74 6.30 -8.58
N ALA A 106 1.61 6.33 -9.29
CA ALA A 106 1.51 5.82 -10.65
C ALA A 106 2.42 6.58 -11.64
N GLU A 107 2.56 7.90 -11.48
CA GLU A 107 3.48 8.72 -12.27
C GLU A 107 4.94 8.25 -12.11
N TYR A 108 5.39 8.02 -10.88
CA TYR A 108 6.75 7.51 -10.61
C TYR A 108 6.94 6.04 -10.98
N ALA A 109 5.89 5.22 -10.93
CA ALA A 109 5.97 3.82 -11.34
C ALA A 109 6.05 3.67 -12.87
N SER A 110 5.52 4.63 -13.62
CA SER A 110 5.45 4.60 -15.09
C SER A 110 6.67 5.20 -15.79
N SER A 111 7.46 6.02 -15.07
CA SER A 111 8.73 6.58 -15.53
C SER A 111 9.86 5.57 -15.48
#